data_AF-R7SLL4-F1
#
_entry.id   AF-R7SLL4-F1
#
_cell.length_a   1.000
_cell.length_b   1.000
_cell.length_c   1.000
_cell.angle_alpha   90.00
_cell.angle_beta   90.00
_cell.angle_gamma   90.00
#
_symmetry.space_group_name_H-M   'P 1'
#
loop_
_entity.id
_entity.type
_entity.pdbx_description
1 polymer ?
#
loop_
_entity_poly.entity_id
_entity_poly.type
_entity_poly.pdbx_seq_one_letter_code
_entity_poly.pdbx_strand_id
1 'polypeptide(L)'
;MLDTSVSDGCRDHPSDTGRSQPASDSPTIDPQLLDEDIELETTHPVHLARTTLARGHRNPLYAARGGLAHRNTGRNAAMENNEVDDAPYAPDPSAVKDESDPLVLLKTKYGALDLVQRQARRVISNVVGQQFRLVTGVSKQDKWPKWGEQMPGMAVNFEARVDESVNPDLLVRVAEVSMQQLKNHSAIHATWMNAPNVKLTYSLLHECAKTTFRGFRTAYNSQVDHEKAMQRKKNERASRWQNRRNKKSDNLYSVVPRYLELHGVDPGELVTVDLMSDKASGPEDDGDEAAVTEWRRQMAEKAGITGKSDPQLAKMSFFEVIRPNWRSNELTKIYRELSEIYKGSLPLKSLRMTVERVRDTGRSSDKIPGYAPFNFGVNIEWYNRMQETDGRYLGDWLKHPDPAGFGENATPADDGTGDLLAT
;
A
#
# COMPACT_ATOMS: atom_id res chain seq x y z
N MET A 1 8.17 -29.89 48.05
CA MET A 1 9.35 -29.97 48.94
C MET A 1 10.58 -30.17 48.07
N LEU A 2 11.27 -29.08 47.77
CA LEU A 2 12.73 -28.95 47.75
C LEU A 2 12.99 -27.49 47.35
N ASP A 3 13.35 -26.72 48.37
CA ASP A 3 13.90 -25.38 48.27
C ASP A 3 15.17 -25.36 47.43
N THR A 4 15.39 -24.29 46.68
CA THR A 4 16.65 -23.55 46.80
C THR A 4 16.46 -22.13 46.30
N SER A 5 16.90 -21.25 47.17
CA SER A 5 16.80 -19.80 47.27
C SER A 5 18.02 -19.10 46.69
N VAL A 6 17.79 -17.87 46.19
CA VAL A 6 18.63 -16.66 46.31
C VAL A 6 19.87 -16.53 45.39
N SER A 7 19.88 -15.47 44.57
CA SER A 7 20.81 -14.33 44.82
C SER A 7 20.41 -13.09 44.00
N ASP A 8 20.17 -12.02 44.76
CA ASP A 8 20.12 -10.62 44.35
C ASP A 8 21.47 -10.12 43.82
N GLY A 9 21.40 -9.08 43.00
CA GLY A 9 22.55 -8.31 42.52
C GLY A 9 22.12 -6.92 42.04
N CYS A 10 21.79 -6.04 43.00
CA CYS A 10 21.70 -4.59 42.82
C CYS A 10 23.02 -4.02 42.25
N ARG A 11 22.93 -3.08 41.29
CA ARG A 11 23.94 -2.03 41.13
C ARG A 11 23.28 -0.70 40.76
N ASP A 12 23.62 0.26 41.60
CA ASP A 12 23.18 1.64 41.64
C ASP A 12 23.61 2.49 40.43
N HIS A 13 22.79 3.52 40.22
CA HIS A 13 23.07 4.74 39.48
C HIS A 13 24.33 5.48 39.97
N PRO A 14 24.88 6.34 39.10
CA PRO A 14 24.82 7.74 39.48
C PRO A 14 24.24 8.62 38.38
N SER A 15 23.36 9.51 38.83
CA SER A 15 22.93 10.73 38.19
C SER A 15 24.10 11.70 38.03
N ASP A 16 24.20 12.35 36.88
CA ASP A 16 24.85 13.66 36.81
C ASP A 16 24.03 14.65 35.97
N THR A 17 23.90 15.82 36.56
CA THR A 17 23.06 16.95 36.20
C THR A 17 23.85 17.93 35.35
N GLY A 18 23.32 18.28 34.17
CA GLY A 18 23.93 19.29 33.31
C GLY A 18 22.90 20.05 32.50
N ARG A 19 22.22 21.00 33.15
CA ARG A 19 21.27 21.94 32.55
C ARG A 19 22.06 23.11 31.95
N SER A 20 21.94 23.37 30.65
CA SER A 20 22.32 24.65 30.03
C SER A 20 21.58 24.85 28.70
N GLN A 21 20.77 25.90 28.66
CA GLN A 21 20.19 26.61 27.50
C GLN A 21 20.23 28.11 27.90
N PRO A 22 20.06 29.11 27.01
CA PRO A 22 19.92 29.07 25.54
C PRO A 22 20.73 30.17 24.79
N ALA A 23 20.81 30.05 23.46
CA ALA A 23 20.87 31.16 22.48
C ALA A 23 20.55 30.55 21.10
N SER A 24 19.38 30.83 20.51
CA SER A 24 19.15 31.89 19.50
C SER A 24 20.20 31.90 18.39
N ASP A 25 19.86 31.35 17.22
CA ASP A 25 19.61 32.16 16.01
C ASP A 25 19.24 31.27 14.82
N SER A 26 17.99 31.44 14.36
CA SER A 26 17.51 30.95 13.06
C SER A 26 17.87 31.97 11.97
N PRO A 27 18.09 31.53 10.73
CA PRO A 27 17.70 32.32 9.58
C PRO A 27 16.49 31.69 8.88
N THR A 28 15.41 32.44 8.96
CA THR A 28 14.24 32.47 8.09
C THR A 28 14.63 32.39 6.60
N ILE A 29 14.02 31.46 5.86
CA ILE A 29 13.95 31.51 4.40
C ILE A 29 12.45 31.60 4.05
N ASP A 30 12.05 32.79 3.59
CA ASP A 30 10.72 33.09 3.10
C ASP A 30 10.63 32.74 1.59
N PRO A 31 9.50 32.22 1.09
CA PRO A 31 9.35 31.65 -0.24
C PRO A 31 8.64 32.63 -1.19
N GLN A 32 9.30 33.09 -2.25
CA GLN A 32 8.63 33.71 -3.40
C GLN A 32 9.39 33.47 -4.70
N LEU A 33 8.62 33.44 -5.80
CA LEU A 33 8.99 33.49 -7.22
C LEU A 33 9.24 32.14 -7.90
N LEU A 34 8.20 31.57 -8.50
CA LEU A 34 7.90 31.79 -9.94
C LEU A 34 6.61 31.01 -10.31
N ASP A 35 5.48 31.72 -10.25
CA ASP A 35 4.35 31.47 -11.14
C ASP A 35 4.56 32.42 -12.34
N GLU A 36 4.64 31.87 -13.56
CA GLU A 36 4.21 32.59 -14.76
C GLU A 36 3.42 31.61 -15.65
N ASP A 37 2.15 31.96 -15.81
CA ASP A 37 1.16 31.39 -16.69
C ASP A 37 1.56 31.51 -18.16
N ILE A 38 1.32 30.45 -18.95
CA ILE A 38 0.90 30.60 -20.35
C ILE A 38 -0.21 29.59 -20.63
N GLU A 39 -1.45 30.04 -20.49
CA GLU A 39 -2.59 29.51 -21.22
C GLU A 39 -2.50 29.94 -22.69
N LEU A 40 -2.58 28.99 -23.63
CA LEU A 40 -2.99 29.29 -25.00
C LEU A 40 -3.91 28.16 -25.49
N GLU A 41 -5.21 28.41 -25.33
CA GLU A 41 -6.26 27.82 -26.17
C GLU A 41 -6.12 28.33 -27.61
N THR A 42 -6.04 27.42 -28.57
CA THR A 42 -6.43 27.70 -29.96
C THR A 42 -7.13 26.49 -30.55
N THR A 43 -8.34 26.71 -31.02
CA THR A 43 -9.26 25.73 -31.60
C THR A 43 -9.23 25.78 -33.14
N HIS A 44 -9.23 24.58 -33.74
CA HIS A 44 -9.77 24.18 -35.07
C HIS A 44 -8.94 24.46 -36.37
N PRO A 45 -9.20 23.76 -37.51
CA PRO A 45 -9.78 22.42 -37.76
C PRO A 45 -9.08 21.60 -38.92
N VAL A 46 -9.70 20.46 -39.28
CA VAL A 46 -9.69 19.72 -40.59
C VAL A 46 -8.52 18.77 -40.94
N HIS A 47 -8.78 17.45 -41.02
CA HIS A 47 -9.00 16.69 -42.29
C HIS A 47 -8.90 15.16 -42.08
N LEU A 48 -9.92 14.45 -42.59
CA LEU A 48 -9.89 13.03 -42.90
C LEU A 48 -8.81 12.73 -43.96
N ALA A 49 -8.04 11.65 -43.74
CA ALA A 49 -7.57 10.80 -44.84
C ALA A 49 -7.43 9.34 -44.38
N ARG A 50 -8.09 8.44 -45.13
CA ARG A 50 -7.89 7.00 -45.14
C ARG A 50 -6.62 6.67 -45.97
N THR A 51 -5.85 5.68 -45.55
CA THR A 51 -4.90 4.93 -46.42
C THR A 51 -4.53 3.63 -45.68
N THR A 52 -5.26 2.53 -45.91
CA THR A 52 -4.93 1.39 -46.80
C THR A 52 -3.59 0.69 -46.56
N LEU A 53 -3.72 -0.62 -46.29
CA LEU A 53 -2.72 -1.69 -46.30
C LEU A 53 -1.77 -1.68 -47.51
N ALA A 54 -0.48 -1.92 -47.27
CA ALA A 54 0.43 -2.67 -48.16
C ALA A 54 1.63 -3.15 -47.31
N ARG A 55 1.71 -4.42 -46.92
CA ARG A 55 2.47 -5.49 -47.59
C ARG A 55 3.87 -5.07 -48.11
N GLY A 56 4.88 -5.56 -47.39
CA GLY A 56 6.02 -6.24 -48.01
C GLY A 56 7.30 -5.42 -48.20
N HIS A 57 8.28 -5.64 -47.32
CA HIS A 57 9.58 -6.19 -47.74
C HIS A 57 10.34 -6.79 -46.53
N ARG A 58 10.38 -8.13 -46.50
CA ARG A 58 11.49 -8.95 -45.97
C ARG A 58 12.70 -8.73 -46.92
N ASN A 59 13.98 -8.94 -46.62
CA ASN A 59 14.79 -9.73 -45.67
C ASN A 59 16.28 -9.34 -45.99
N PRO A 60 17.37 -10.06 -45.60
CA PRO A 60 17.63 -11.03 -44.52
C PRO A 60 18.93 -10.67 -43.72
N LEU A 61 19.28 -11.28 -42.58
CA LEU A 61 20.09 -12.50 -42.48
C LEU A 61 20.31 -12.81 -40.99
N TYR A 62 19.62 -13.82 -40.48
CA TYR A 62 20.23 -14.97 -39.80
C TYR A 62 19.09 -15.97 -39.53
N ALA A 63 18.83 -16.80 -40.53
CA ALA A 63 18.05 -18.01 -40.36
C ALA A 63 18.99 -19.09 -39.82
N ALA A 64 18.77 -19.52 -38.58
CA ALA A 64 19.26 -20.82 -38.13
C ALA A 64 18.09 -21.81 -38.21
N ARG A 65 18.09 -22.65 -39.24
CA ARG A 65 17.35 -23.92 -39.26
C ARG A 65 18.33 -25.01 -39.68
N GLY A 66 18.51 -25.99 -38.80
CA GLY A 66 19.14 -27.27 -39.11
C GLY A 66 19.72 -27.91 -37.86
N GLY A 67 19.02 -28.89 -37.28
CA GLY A 67 19.60 -29.75 -36.26
C GLY A 67 18.60 -30.42 -35.33
N LEU A 68 17.85 -31.40 -35.83
CA LEU A 68 17.34 -32.50 -34.99
C LEU A 68 18.58 -33.28 -34.49
N ALA A 69 19.01 -33.02 -33.26
CA ALA A 69 19.95 -33.86 -32.53
C ALA A 69 19.72 -33.71 -31.03
N HIS A 70 19.90 -34.82 -30.33
CA HIS A 70 19.55 -35.09 -28.94
C HIS A 70 20.16 -34.17 -27.87
N ARG A 71 19.38 -34.03 -26.77
CA ARG A 71 19.76 -33.94 -25.34
C ARG A 71 20.66 -32.78 -24.87
N ASN A 72 20.05 -31.87 -24.11
CA ASN A 72 20.51 -31.33 -22.81
C ASN A 72 22.02 -31.06 -22.60
N THR A 73 22.59 -30.10 -23.33
CA THR A 73 23.89 -29.47 -22.95
C THR A 73 23.90 -27.94 -23.03
N GLY A 74 22.78 -27.30 -23.41
CA GLY A 74 22.70 -25.83 -23.57
C GLY A 74 22.42 -25.03 -22.30
N ARG A 75 22.30 -25.67 -21.13
CA ARG A 75 21.78 -25.04 -19.90
C ARG A 75 22.68 -23.93 -19.31
N ASN A 76 23.91 -23.77 -19.80
CA ASN A 76 24.91 -22.88 -19.19
C ASN A 76 25.42 -21.75 -20.09
N ALA A 77 25.31 -21.82 -21.42
CA ALA A 77 26.05 -20.89 -22.29
C ALA A 77 25.56 -19.43 -22.25
N ALA A 78 24.24 -19.20 -22.07
CA ALA A 78 23.69 -17.84 -21.97
C ALA A 78 23.85 -17.23 -20.57
N MET A 79 23.92 -18.06 -19.53
CA MET A 79 24.18 -17.61 -18.16
C MET A 79 25.67 -17.30 -17.99
N GLU A 80 26.57 -18.19 -18.45
CA GLU A 80 28.02 -18.02 -18.38
C GLU A 80 28.49 -16.76 -19.13
N ASN A 81 27.97 -16.47 -20.32
CA ASN A 81 28.40 -15.28 -21.07
C ASN A 81 27.97 -13.94 -20.44
N ASN A 82 26.84 -13.92 -19.71
CA ASN A 82 26.35 -12.70 -19.06
C ASN A 82 26.94 -12.50 -17.65
N GLU A 83 27.33 -13.58 -16.96
CA GLU A 83 28.01 -13.50 -15.66
C GLU A 83 29.46 -13.00 -15.77
N VAL A 84 30.12 -13.23 -16.90
CA VAL A 84 31.51 -12.80 -17.15
C VAL A 84 31.62 -11.27 -17.34
N ASP A 85 30.52 -10.58 -17.66
CA ASP A 85 30.45 -9.11 -17.82
C ASP A 85 29.30 -8.49 -17.02
N ASP A 86 29.12 -8.91 -15.75
CA ASP A 86 28.08 -8.37 -14.85
C ASP A 86 28.52 -7.06 -14.15
N ALA A 87 29.30 -6.23 -14.85
CA ALA A 87 29.75 -4.95 -14.33
C ALA A 87 28.56 -4.01 -14.08
N PRO A 88 28.51 -3.28 -12.94
CA PRO A 88 27.45 -2.32 -12.68
C PRO A 88 27.38 -1.24 -13.77
N TYR A 89 26.21 -1.09 -14.39
CA TYR A 89 26.01 -0.02 -15.36
C TYR A 89 25.79 1.32 -14.66
N ALA A 90 26.51 2.35 -15.11
CA ALA A 90 26.31 3.75 -14.74
C ALA A 90 26.33 4.62 -16.01
N PRO A 91 25.32 5.49 -16.22
CA PRO A 91 25.32 6.47 -17.32
C PRO A 91 26.51 7.43 -17.26
N ASP A 92 26.91 7.84 -16.05
CA ASP A 92 28.12 8.63 -15.82
C ASP A 92 29.31 7.69 -15.54
N PRO A 93 30.33 7.65 -16.41
CA PRO A 93 31.49 6.80 -16.21
C PRO A 93 32.36 7.22 -15.00
N SER A 94 32.16 8.43 -14.46
CA SER A 94 32.84 8.89 -13.24
C SER A 94 32.09 8.54 -11.95
N ALA A 95 30.86 8.00 -12.04
CA ALA A 95 30.08 7.62 -10.88
C ALA A 95 30.69 6.41 -10.16
N VAL A 96 31.28 6.65 -8.99
CA VAL A 96 31.86 5.61 -8.15
C VAL A 96 30.75 4.79 -7.49
N LYS A 97 30.79 3.47 -7.65
CA LYS A 97 29.92 2.52 -6.94
C LYS A 97 30.58 2.09 -5.63
N ASP A 98 29.77 1.88 -4.61
CA ASP A 98 30.25 1.28 -3.37
C ASP A 98 30.58 -0.21 -3.56
N GLU A 99 31.04 -0.90 -2.51
CA GLU A 99 31.35 -2.35 -2.55
C GLU A 99 30.16 -3.24 -2.15
N SER A 100 28.94 -2.69 -2.07
CA SER A 100 27.77 -3.45 -1.60
C SER A 100 27.30 -4.51 -2.62
N ASP A 101 26.71 -5.62 -2.16
CA ASP A 101 26.12 -6.62 -3.06
C ASP A 101 24.93 -5.98 -3.82
N PRO A 102 24.88 -6.01 -5.18
CA PRO A 102 23.77 -5.45 -5.95
C PRO A 102 22.40 -5.99 -5.51
N LEU A 103 22.34 -7.22 -5.00
CA LEU A 103 21.12 -7.86 -4.53
C LEU A 103 20.62 -7.32 -3.18
N VAL A 104 21.41 -6.51 -2.47
CA VAL A 104 20.97 -5.81 -1.24
C VAL A 104 19.70 -5.00 -1.51
N LEU A 105 19.59 -4.41 -2.70
CA LEU A 105 18.40 -3.65 -3.10
C LEU A 105 17.10 -4.47 -3.01
N LEU A 106 17.16 -5.77 -3.34
CA LEU A 106 16.01 -6.67 -3.29
C LEU A 106 15.83 -7.35 -1.92
N LYS A 107 16.94 -7.71 -1.27
CA LYS A 107 16.96 -8.43 0.02
C LYS A 107 16.52 -7.54 1.19
N THR A 108 16.87 -6.25 1.16
CA THR A 108 16.52 -5.31 2.24
C THR A 108 15.02 -5.01 2.25
N LYS A 109 14.43 -4.89 3.45
CA LYS A 109 13.03 -4.49 3.63
C LYS A 109 12.81 -3.11 3.04
N TYR A 110 11.69 -2.91 2.32
CA TYR A 110 11.42 -1.66 1.61
C TYR A 110 11.50 -0.40 2.50
N GLY A 111 11.05 -0.48 3.76
CA GLY A 111 11.13 0.63 4.72
C GLY A 111 12.54 0.96 5.23
N ALA A 112 13.50 0.06 5.07
CA ALA A 112 14.90 0.27 5.45
C ALA A 112 15.77 0.78 4.28
N LEU A 113 15.25 0.77 3.06
CA LEU A 113 15.89 1.39 1.91
C LEU A 113 15.77 2.92 2.01
N ASP A 114 16.76 3.64 1.51
CA ASP A 114 16.67 5.09 1.34
C ASP A 114 15.70 5.49 0.20
N LEU A 115 15.51 6.79 -0.02
CA LEU A 115 14.59 7.29 -1.04
C LEU A 115 15.02 6.92 -2.47
N VAL A 116 16.32 6.98 -2.77
CA VAL A 116 16.88 6.71 -4.10
C VAL A 116 16.82 5.22 -4.43
N GLN A 117 17.15 4.36 -3.47
CA GLN A 117 17.02 2.91 -3.55
C GLN A 117 15.56 2.49 -3.72
N ARG A 118 14.62 3.09 -2.97
CA ARG A 118 13.18 2.82 -3.17
C ARG A 118 12.73 3.19 -4.58
N GLN A 119 13.17 4.34 -5.09
CA GLN A 119 12.88 4.78 -6.45
C GLN A 119 13.45 3.79 -7.48
N ALA A 120 14.73 3.43 -7.35
CA ALA A 120 15.40 2.46 -8.22
C ALA A 120 14.68 1.11 -8.23
N ARG A 121 14.43 0.52 -7.04
CA ARG A 121 13.75 -0.77 -6.90
C ARG A 121 12.37 -0.74 -7.55
N ARG A 122 11.60 0.33 -7.37
CA ARG A 122 10.27 0.50 -7.98
C ARG A 122 10.38 0.54 -9.50
N VAL A 123 11.28 1.36 -10.06
CA VAL A 123 11.46 1.48 -11.51
C VAL A 123 11.92 0.17 -12.12
N ILE A 124 12.95 -0.47 -11.55
CA ILE A 124 13.50 -1.75 -12.02
C ILE A 124 12.41 -2.83 -12.00
N SER A 125 11.69 -2.98 -10.89
CA SER A 125 10.62 -3.99 -10.78
C SER A 125 9.51 -3.76 -11.80
N ASN A 126 9.15 -2.50 -12.06
CA ASN A 126 8.14 -2.15 -13.06
C ASN A 126 8.59 -2.49 -14.48
N VAL A 127 9.84 -2.13 -14.84
CA VAL A 127 10.39 -2.43 -16.17
C VAL A 127 10.47 -3.95 -16.37
N VAL A 128 11.01 -4.69 -15.41
CA VAL A 128 11.10 -6.15 -15.47
C VAL A 128 9.72 -6.79 -15.62
N GLY A 129 8.72 -6.34 -14.87
CA GLY A 129 7.34 -6.80 -15.00
C GLY A 129 6.72 -6.56 -16.38
N GLN A 130 7.01 -5.40 -16.99
CA GLN A 130 6.58 -5.06 -18.34
C GLN A 130 7.29 -5.92 -19.39
N GLN A 131 8.61 -6.05 -19.30
CA GLN A 131 9.38 -6.85 -20.24
C GLN A 131 9.04 -8.34 -20.15
N PHE A 132 8.70 -8.86 -18.97
CA PHE A 132 8.22 -10.22 -18.82
C PHE A 132 6.96 -10.49 -19.68
N ARG A 133 5.98 -9.59 -19.61
CA ARG A 133 4.75 -9.67 -20.42
C ARG A 133 5.05 -9.50 -21.92
N LEU A 134 5.95 -8.58 -22.27
CA LEU A 134 6.35 -8.35 -23.66
C LEU A 134 7.04 -9.56 -24.28
N VAL A 135 8.00 -10.17 -23.57
CA VAL A 135 8.77 -11.34 -24.03
C VAL A 135 7.86 -12.57 -24.17
N THR A 136 6.88 -12.74 -23.28
CA THR A 136 5.87 -13.81 -23.38
C THR A 136 4.76 -13.49 -24.38
N GLY A 137 4.62 -12.22 -24.80
CA GLY A 137 3.58 -11.74 -25.71
C GLY A 137 2.17 -11.68 -25.09
N VAL A 138 2.05 -11.81 -23.77
CA VAL A 138 0.76 -11.79 -23.06
C VAL A 138 0.47 -10.36 -22.60
N SER A 139 -0.69 -9.78 -22.95
CA SER A 139 -1.03 -8.43 -22.52
C SER A 139 -1.25 -8.35 -21.00
N LYS A 140 -1.24 -7.13 -20.43
CA LYS A 140 -1.50 -6.90 -19.00
C LYS A 140 -2.93 -7.30 -18.60
N GLN A 141 -3.90 -7.11 -19.50
CA GLN A 141 -5.31 -7.42 -19.27
C GLN A 141 -5.63 -8.91 -19.50
N ASP A 142 -4.76 -9.62 -20.21
CA ASP A 142 -5.01 -11.01 -20.58
C ASP A 142 -4.70 -11.96 -19.42
N LYS A 143 -5.52 -13.01 -19.32
CA LYS A 143 -5.26 -14.16 -18.45
C LYS A 143 -4.00 -14.88 -18.95
N TRP A 144 -3.32 -15.54 -18.02
CA TRP A 144 -2.16 -16.34 -18.37
C TRP A 144 -2.64 -17.63 -19.06
N PRO A 145 -2.09 -17.99 -20.23
CA PRO A 145 -2.41 -19.26 -20.88
C PRO A 145 -2.06 -20.45 -19.98
N LYS A 146 -2.78 -21.56 -20.12
CA LYS A 146 -2.41 -22.80 -19.42
C LYS A 146 -1.12 -23.37 -20.01
N TRP A 147 -0.38 -24.11 -19.20
CA TRP A 147 0.82 -24.78 -19.70
C TRP A 147 0.46 -25.75 -20.84
N GLY A 148 1.18 -25.66 -21.95
CA GLY A 148 0.92 -26.43 -23.18
C GLY A 148 0.01 -25.74 -24.20
N GLU A 149 -0.67 -24.64 -23.84
CA GLU A 149 -1.37 -23.80 -24.81
C GLU A 149 -0.37 -22.94 -25.61
N GLN A 150 -0.73 -22.60 -26.85
CA GLN A 150 0.10 -21.78 -27.71
C GLN A 150 0.24 -20.37 -27.11
N MET A 151 1.48 -19.97 -26.82
CA MET A 151 1.77 -18.60 -26.42
C MET A 151 2.27 -17.75 -27.60
N PRO A 152 1.99 -16.44 -27.62
CA PRO A 152 2.43 -15.56 -28.70
C PRO A 152 3.96 -15.33 -28.73
N GLY A 153 4.61 -15.37 -27.57
CA GLY A 153 6.05 -15.20 -27.41
C GLY A 153 6.74 -16.42 -26.77
N MET A 154 7.73 -16.16 -25.93
CA MET A 154 8.46 -17.23 -25.24
C MET A 154 7.55 -17.98 -24.25
N ALA A 155 7.73 -19.30 -24.20
CA ALA A 155 6.99 -20.19 -23.29
C ALA A 155 7.31 -19.88 -21.81
N VAL A 156 6.30 -20.02 -20.93
CA VAL A 156 6.41 -19.91 -19.48
C VAL A 156 5.62 -21.04 -18.85
N ASN A 157 6.21 -21.71 -17.87
CA ASN A 157 5.56 -22.80 -17.15
C ASN A 157 5.35 -22.39 -15.69
N PHE A 158 4.17 -21.88 -15.37
CA PHE A 158 3.80 -21.53 -13.99
C PHE A 158 3.46 -22.76 -13.13
N GLU A 159 3.34 -23.95 -13.71
CA GLU A 159 3.12 -25.20 -12.96
C GLU A 159 4.43 -25.74 -12.39
N ALA A 160 5.55 -25.52 -13.09
CA ALA A 160 6.91 -25.87 -12.65
C ALA A 160 7.53 -24.83 -11.68
N ARG A 161 8.68 -25.18 -11.07
CA ARG A 161 9.46 -24.21 -10.28
C ARG A 161 10.16 -23.20 -11.19
N VAL A 162 10.63 -22.12 -10.58
CA VAL A 162 11.28 -21.00 -11.28
C VAL A 162 12.56 -21.43 -12.02
N ASP A 163 13.29 -22.41 -11.48
CA ASP A 163 14.57 -22.89 -12.03
C ASP A 163 14.42 -24.18 -12.89
N GLU A 164 13.19 -24.52 -13.27
CA GLU A 164 12.83 -25.75 -13.99
C GLU A 164 12.19 -25.48 -15.35
N SER A 165 12.19 -26.50 -16.22
CA SER A 165 11.54 -26.45 -17.54
C SER A 165 12.08 -25.29 -18.40
N VAL A 166 11.19 -24.56 -19.08
CA VAL A 166 11.50 -23.44 -19.99
C VAL A 166 11.73 -22.10 -19.26
N ASN A 167 11.53 -22.06 -17.93
CA ASN A 167 11.55 -20.81 -17.17
C ASN A 167 12.94 -20.15 -17.09
N PRO A 168 14.07 -20.86 -16.90
CA PRO A 168 15.39 -20.24 -16.83
C PRO A 168 15.72 -19.39 -18.07
N ASP A 169 15.51 -19.94 -19.27
CA ASP A 169 15.80 -19.23 -20.53
C ASP A 169 14.94 -17.97 -20.69
N LEU A 170 13.67 -18.05 -20.31
CA LEU A 170 12.78 -16.90 -20.27
C LEU A 170 13.31 -15.82 -19.32
N LEU A 171 13.73 -16.19 -18.11
CA LEU A 171 14.19 -15.24 -17.09
C LEU A 171 15.47 -14.52 -17.51
N VAL A 172 16.42 -15.23 -18.12
CA VAL A 172 17.62 -14.64 -18.72
C VAL A 172 17.20 -13.63 -19.79
N ARG A 173 16.30 -14.02 -20.70
CA ARG A 173 15.83 -13.13 -21.76
C ARG A 173 15.13 -11.88 -21.22
N VAL A 174 14.31 -12.03 -20.18
CA VAL A 174 13.63 -10.91 -19.52
C VAL A 174 14.64 -9.96 -18.91
N ALA A 175 15.69 -10.47 -18.26
CA ALA A 175 16.77 -9.65 -17.71
C ALA A 175 17.51 -8.87 -18.80
N GLU A 176 17.83 -9.51 -19.92
CA GLU A 176 18.50 -8.86 -21.07
C GLU A 176 17.69 -7.71 -21.66
N VAL A 177 16.42 -7.95 -21.99
CA VAL A 177 15.57 -6.91 -22.58
C VAL A 177 15.29 -5.79 -21.57
N SER A 178 15.21 -6.12 -20.27
CA SER A 178 15.09 -5.12 -19.21
C SER A 178 16.33 -4.23 -19.11
N MET A 179 17.53 -4.82 -19.21
CA MET A 179 18.79 -4.08 -19.22
C MET A 179 18.84 -3.11 -20.41
N GLN A 180 18.50 -3.59 -21.61
CA GLN A 180 18.45 -2.75 -22.81
C GLN A 180 17.45 -1.59 -22.65
N GLN A 181 16.25 -1.87 -22.13
CA GLN A 181 15.23 -0.83 -21.92
C GLN A 181 15.70 0.24 -20.93
N LEU A 182 16.34 -0.17 -19.84
CA LEU A 182 16.88 0.74 -18.83
C LEU A 182 18.03 1.58 -19.41
N LYS A 183 18.97 0.97 -20.15
CA LYS A 183 20.07 1.67 -20.82
C LYS A 183 19.56 2.70 -21.84
N ASN A 184 18.54 2.35 -22.62
CA ASN A 184 17.91 3.25 -23.60
C ASN A 184 17.25 4.49 -22.95
N HIS A 185 16.86 4.40 -21.68
CA HIS A 185 16.26 5.50 -20.90
C HIS A 185 17.18 5.97 -19.77
N SER A 186 18.49 5.76 -19.93
CA SER A 186 19.52 6.10 -18.93
C SER A 186 19.43 7.54 -18.45
N ALA A 187 19.18 8.51 -19.34
CA ALA A 187 19.04 9.92 -18.98
C ALA A 187 17.91 10.19 -17.97
N ILE A 188 16.76 9.52 -18.12
CA ILE A 188 15.60 9.65 -17.21
C ILE A 188 15.91 9.04 -15.84
N HIS A 189 16.84 8.11 -15.80
CA HIS A 189 17.15 7.31 -14.63
C HIS A 189 18.51 7.64 -14.00
N ALA A 190 19.21 8.66 -14.52
CA ALA A 190 20.56 9.01 -14.13
C ALA A 190 20.71 9.24 -12.62
N THR A 191 19.73 9.88 -11.97
CA THR A 191 19.75 10.17 -10.53
C THR A 191 20.02 8.93 -9.68
N TRP A 192 19.31 7.82 -9.95
CA TRP A 192 19.49 6.59 -9.17
C TRP A 192 20.48 5.63 -9.84
N MET A 193 20.66 5.67 -11.16
CA MET A 193 21.67 4.85 -11.84
C MET A 193 23.10 5.30 -11.57
N ASN A 194 23.34 6.56 -11.19
CA ASN A 194 24.65 7.07 -10.80
C ASN A 194 24.87 7.00 -9.28
N ALA A 195 23.84 6.71 -8.48
CA ALA A 195 23.98 6.63 -7.04
C ALA A 195 24.98 5.52 -6.64
N PRO A 196 25.86 5.75 -5.64
CA PRO A 196 26.92 4.81 -5.29
C PRO A 196 26.36 3.48 -4.76
N ASN A 197 25.23 3.54 -4.08
CA ASN A 197 24.57 2.42 -3.40
C ASN A 197 23.45 1.75 -4.23
N VAL A 198 23.42 2.01 -5.54
CA VAL A 198 22.52 1.35 -6.48
C VAL A 198 23.34 0.82 -7.66
N LYS A 199 23.40 -0.50 -7.77
CA LYS A 199 24.15 -1.21 -8.81
C LYS A 199 23.18 -1.88 -9.77
N LEU A 200 23.12 -1.40 -11.00
CA LEU A 200 22.31 -2.02 -12.04
C LEU A 200 23.13 -3.09 -12.74
N THR A 201 22.87 -4.35 -12.41
CA THR A 201 23.55 -5.54 -12.95
C THR A 201 22.54 -6.49 -13.61
N TYR A 202 23.00 -7.38 -14.48
CA TYR A 202 22.19 -8.47 -15.01
C TYR A 202 21.74 -9.42 -13.90
N SER A 203 22.60 -9.72 -12.92
CA SER A 203 22.23 -10.54 -11.75
C SER A 203 21.05 -9.95 -10.98
N LEU A 204 21.05 -8.63 -10.74
CA LEU A 204 19.94 -7.93 -10.10
C LEU A 204 18.65 -8.08 -10.91
N LEU A 205 18.71 -7.84 -12.23
CA LEU A 205 17.54 -7.95 -13.11
C LEU A 205 17.01 -9.37 -13.20
N HIS A 206 17.89 -10.37 -13.21
CA HIS A 206 17.53 -11.78 -13.22
C HIS A 206 16.82 -12.20 -11.92
N GLU A 207 17.33 -11.79 -10.75
CA GLU A 207 16.65 -12.02 -9.48
C GLU A 207 15.32 -11.26 -9.38
N CYS A 208 15.25 -10.07 -9.98
CA CYS A 208 14.01 -9.31 -10.09
C CYS A 208 13.00 -10.03 -11.01
N ALA A 209 13.46 -10.67 -12.09
CA ALA A 209 12.65 -11.49 -12.97
C ALA A 209 12.12 -12.74 -12.26
N LYS A 210 12.94 -13.43 -11.45
CA LYS A 210 12.49 -14.55 -10.59
C LYS A 210 11.41 -14.12 -9.62
N THR A 211 11.58 -12.96 -8.98
CA THR A 211 10.59 -12.39 -8.06
C THR A 211 9.28 -12.09 -8.79
N THR A 212 9.37 -11.52 -9.99
CA THR A 212 8.23 -11.26 -10.86
C THR A 212 7.51 -12.55 -11.28
N PHE A 213 8.25 -13.58 -11.67
CA PHE A 213 7.71 -14.91 -11.98
C PHE A 213 6.92 -15.48 -10.81
N ARG A 214 7.43 -15.41 -9.58
CA ARG A 214 6.71 -15.90 -8.38
C ARG A 214 5.40 -15.13 -8.18
N GLY A 215 5.40 -13.81 -8.42
CA GLY A 215 4.18 -13.00 -8.41
C GLY A 215 3.16 -13.43 -9.47
N PHE A 216 3.62 -13.66 -10.71
CA PHE A 216 2.75 -14.12 -11.80
C PHE A 216 2.28 -15.56 -11.63
N ARG A 217 3.09 -16.45 -11.06
CA ARG A 217 2.69 -17.80 -10.68
C ARG A 217 1.56 -17.78 -9.65
N THR A 218 1.65 -16.93 -8.63
CA THR A 218 0.55 -16.75 -7.67
C THR A 218 -0.71 -16.26 -8.38
N ALA A 219 -0.59 -15.34 -9.34
CA ALA A 219 -1.71 -14.87 -10.13
C ALA A 219 -2.31 -15.96 -11.03
N TYR A 220 -1.48 -16.75 -11.71
CA TYR A 220 -1.90 -17.92 -12.49
C TYR A 220 -2.64 -18.94 -11.63
N ASN A 221 -2.10 -19.27 -10.46
CA ASN A 221 -2.74 -20.19 -9.52
C ASN A 221 -4.13 -19.68 -9.10
N SER A 222 -4.31 -18.38 -8.86
CA SER A 222 -5.64 -17.81 -8.60
C SER A 222 -6.58 -17.78 -9.80
N GLN A 223 -6.09 -17.94 -11.03
CA GLN A 223 -6.93 -18.06 -12.23
C GLN A 223 -7.44 -19.49 -12.43
N VAL A 224 -6.61 -20.48 -12.09
CA VAL A 224 -6.92 -21.91 -12.27
C VAL A 224 -7.69 -22.48 -11.07
N ASP A 225 -7.40 -22.01 -9.86
CA ASP A 225 -7.94 -22.51 -8.60
C ASP A 225 -8.87 -21.48 -7.95
N HIS A 226 -10.16 -21.82 -7.87
CA HIS A 226 -11.19 -20.95 -7.32
C HIS A 226 -11.00 -20.66 -5.83
N GLU A 227 -10.51 -21.64 -5.05
CA GLU A 227 -10.28 -21.45 -3.61
C GLU A 227 -9.14 -20.45 -3.38
N LYS A 228 -8.06 -20.58 -4.15
CA LYS A 228 -6.96 -19.60 -4.12
C LYS A 228 -7.41 -18.22 -4.59
N ALA A 229 -8.32 -18.14 -5.56
CA ALA A 229 -8.92 -16.88 -5.99
C ALA A 229 -9.68 -16.20 -4.84
N MET A 230 -10.54 -16.95 -4.16
CA MET A 230 -11.31 -16.46 -3.01
C MET A 230 -10.41 -16.03 -1.86
N GLN A 231 -9.40 -16.83 -1.51
CA GLN A 231 -8.45 -16.48 -0.45
C GLN A 231 -7.64 -15.24 -0.79
N ARG A 232 -7.20 -15.09 -2.04
CA ARG A 232 -6.50 -13.89 -2.49
C ARG A 232 -7.37 -12.65 -2.38
N LYS A 233 -8.63 -12.70 -2.83
CA LYS A 233 -9.59 -11.59 -2.70
C LYS A 233 -9.80 -11.20 -1.23
N LYS A 234 -9.95 -12.20 -0.34
CA LYS A 234 -10.05 -11.98 1.11
C LYS A 234 -8.80 -11.30 1.68
N ASN A 235 -7.61 -11.73 1.28
CA ASN A 235 -6.34 -11.13 1.72
C ASN A 235 -6.16 -9.70 1.20
N GLU A 236 -6.51 -9.43 -0.06
CA GLU A 236 -6.48 -8.09 -0.65
C GLU A 236 -7.46 -7.16 0.06
N ARG A 237 -8.67 -7.64 0.35
CA ARG A 237 -9.68 -6.92 1.16
C ARG A 237 -9.13 -6.58 2.55
N ALA A 238 -8.61 -7.56 3.27
CA ALA A 238 -8.03 -7.37 4.59
C ALA A 238 -6.87 -6.34 4.57
N SER A 239 -6.00 -6.41 3.57
CA SER A 239 -4.89 -5.47 3.38
C SER A 239 -5.39 -4.05 3.10
N ARG A 240 -6.41 -3.90 2.24
CA ARG A 240 -7.04 -2.60 1.97
C ARG A 240 -7.65 -1.99 3.23
N TRP A 241 -8.37 -2.77 4.02
CA TRP A 241 -8.95 -2.31 5.28
C TRP A 241 -7.88 -1.93 6.31
N GLN A 242 -6.83 -2.74 6.46
CA GLN A 242 -5.70 -2.42 7.33
C GLN A 242 -5.03 -1.10 6.94
N ASN A 243 -4.71 -0.90 5.66
CA ASN A 243 -4.11 0.35 5.19
C ASN A 243 -5.02 1.56 5.45
N ARG A 244 -6.34 1.39 5.32
CA ARG A 244 -7.31 2.44 5.65
C ARG A 244 -7.42 2.71 7.15
N ARG A 245 -7.27 1.69 7.99
CA ARG A 245 -7.19 1.82 9.45
C ARG A 245 -5.93 2.57 9.86
N ASN A 246 -4.77 2.19 9.32
CA ASN A 246 -3.50 2.90 9.54
C ASN A 246 -3.64 4.39 9.18
N LYS A 247 -4.04 4.69 7.93
CA LYS A 247 -4.23 6.07 7.48
C LYS A 247 -5.27 6.83 8.30
N LYS A 248 -6.34 6.17 8.76
CA LYS A 248 -7.33 6.81 9.64
C LYS A 248 -6.68 7.16 10.97
N SER A 249 -5.97 6.22 11.59
CA SER A 249 -5.25 6.41 12.85
C SER A 249 -4.27 7.57 12.75
N ASP A 250 -3.40 7.60 11.73
CA ASP A 250 -2.40 8.65 11.52
C ASP A 250 -3.07 10.03 11.38
N ASN A 251 -4.15 10.11 10.60
CA ASN A 251 -4.90 11.35 10.43
C ASN A 251 -5.54 11.83 11.75
N LEU A 252 -6.15 10.93 12.54
CA LEU A 252 -6.73 11.32 13.82
C LEU A 252 -5.65 11.71 14.83
N TYR A 253 -4.53 10.99 14.84
CA TYR A 253 -3.41 11.25 15.74
C TYR A 253 -2.80 12.64 15.49
N SER A 254 -2.71 13.06 14.22
CA SER A 254 -2.18 14.39 13.85
C SER A 254 -2.96 15.58 14.43
N VAL A 255 -4.20 15.38 14.89
CA VAL A 255 -5.04 16.44 15.47
C VAL A 255 -5.33 16.25 16.96
N VAL A 256 -4.70 15.26 17.59
CA VAL A 256 -4.74 15.05 19.04
C VAL A 256 -4.35 16.32 19.81
N PRO A 257 -3.27 17.06 19.46
CA PRO A 257 -2.93 18.29 20.16
C PRO A 257 -4.05 19.33 20.12
N ARG A 258 -4.74 19.45 18.97
CA ARG A 258 -5.85 20.38 18.83
C ARG A 258 -7.08 19.96 19.63
N TYR A 259 -7.33 18.66 19.77
CA TYR A 259 -8.39 18.16 20.65
C TYR A 259 -8.10 18.48 22.11
N LEU A 260 -6.86 18.26 22.55
CA LEU A 260 -6.40 18.59 23.89
C LEU A 260 -6.57 20.09 24.19
N GLU A 261 -6.23 20.97 23.25
CA GLU A 261 -6.47 22.41 23.39
C GLU A 261 -7.96 22.78 23.56
N LEU A 262 -8.86 22.05 22.88
CA LEU A 262 -10.30 22.35 22.88
C LEU A 262 -11.02 21.81 24.12
N HIS A 263 -10.61 20.64 24.61
CA HIS A 263 -11.33 19.90 25.66
C HIS A 263 -10.55 19.74 26.96
N GLY A 264 -9.26 20.07 26.99
CA GLY A 264 -8.39 19.89 28.14
C GLY A 264 -8.04 18.43 28.45
N VAL A 265 -8.43 17.48 27.59
CA VAL A 265 -8.17 16.04 27.75
C VAL A 265 -7.46 15.47 26.53
N ASP A 266 -6.51 14.56 26.73
CA ASP A 266 -5.67 14.00 25.66
C ASP A 266 -6.25 12.67 25.13
N PRO A 267 -6.82 12.63 23.91
CA PRO A 267 -7.35 11.40 23.32
C PRO A 267 -6.26 10.52 22.68
N GLY A 268 -4.96 10.85 22.80
CA GLY A 268 -3.87 10.16 22.13
C GLY A 268 -3.84 8.66 22.38
N GLU A 269 -4.05 8.23 23.62
CA GLU A 269 -4.10 6.81 24.01
C GLU A 269 -5.29 6.05 23.36
N LEU A 270 -6.35 6.78 22.99
CA LEU A 270 -7.52 6.22 22.33
C LEU A 270 -7.29 5.97 20.83
N VAL A 271 -6.29 6.62 20.22
CA VAL A 271 -6.07 6.58 18.76
C VAL A 271 -5.11 5.46 18.40
N THR A 272 -5.64 4.24 18.30
CA THR A 272 -4.89 3.08 17.83
C THR A 272 -5.50 2.47 16.57
N VAL A 273 -4.65 1.89 15.73
CA VAL A 273 -5.03 1.30 14.44
C VAL A 273 -6.08 0.20 14.59
N ASP A 274 -5.95 -0.66 15.60
CA ASP A 274 -6.87 -1.77 15.82
C ASP A 274 -8.24 -1.33 16.32
N LEU A 275 -8.31 -0.17 16.98
CA LEU A 275 -9.55 0.47 17.39
C LEU A 275 -10.12 1.39 16.30
N MET A 276 -9.63 1.35 15.06
CA MET A 276 -10.26 2.06 13.93
C MET A 276 -11.36 1.24 13.27
N SER A 277 -12.44 1.90 12.87
CA SER A 277 -13.52 1.29 12.07
C SER A 277 -13.03 0.91 10.67
N ASP A 278 -13.42 -0.28 10.18
CA ASP A 278 -13.19 -0.67 8.80
C ASP A 278 -13.99 0.21 7.81
N LYS A 279 -13.48 0.35 6.59
CA LYS A 279 -14.08 1.19 5.53
C LYS A 279 -14.16 0.40 4.22
N ALA A 280 -15.37 0.08 3.79
CA ALA A 280 -15.63 -0.59 2.51
C ALA A 280 -15.67 0.43 1.36
N SER A 281 -15.33 0.00 0.14
CA SER A 281 -15.44 0.85 -1.07
C SER A 281 -16.34 0.24 -2.15
N GLY A 282 -17.22 -0.68 -1.76
CA GLY A 282 -18.16 -1.32 -2.66
C GLY A 282 -18.95 -2.42 -1.96
N PRO A 283 -19.88 -3.06 -2.70
CA PRO A 283 -20.42 -4.34 -2.30
C PRO A 283 -19.25 -5.32 -2.32
N GLU A 284 -18.77 -5.71 -1.15
CA GLU A 284 -17.46 -6.38 -1.02
C GLU A 284 -17.43 -7.75 -1.72
N ASP A 285 -18.59 -8.34 -2.03
CA ASP A 285 -18.75 -9.71 -2.53
C ASP A 285 -18.89 -9.80 -4.06
N ASP A 286 -17.93 -9.22 -4.79
CA ASP A 286 -17.85 -9.36 -6.25
C ASP A 286 -19.18 -9.04 -6.95
N GLY A 287 -19.85 -7.98 -6.49
CA GLY A 287 -21.04 -7.49 -7.16
C GLY A 287 -20.73 -7.24 -8.63
N ASP A 288 -21.62 -7.67 -9.50
CA ASP A 288 -21.59 -7.23 -10.89
C ASP A 288 -21.67 -5.68 -10.96
N GLU A 289 -21.41 -5.12 -12.14
CA GLU A 289 -21.46 -3.66 -12.34
C GLU A 289 -22.82 -3.06 -11.91
N ALA A 290 -23.89 -3.84 -11.99
CA ALA A 290 -25.22 -3.43 -11.54
C ALA A 290 -25.27 -3.29 -10.01
N ALA A 291 -24.81 -4.29 -9.25
CA ALA A 291 -24.72 -4.23 -7.79
C ALA A 291 -23.80 -3.10 -7.31
N VAL A 292 -22.68 -2.86 -8.01
CA VAL A 292 -21.78 -1.73 -7.70
C VAL A 292 -22.47 -0.39 -7.94
N THR A 293 -23.20 -0.27 -9.03
CA THR A 293 -23.95 0.96 -9.37
C THR A 293 -25.05 1.21 -8.34
N GLU A 294 -25.81 0.19 -7.98
CA GLU A 294 -26.87 0.28 -6.97
C GLU A 294 -26.32 0.64 -5.59
N TRP A 295 -25.23 0.00 -5.17
CA TRP A 295 -24.53 0.37 -3.94
C TRP A 295 -24.08 1.84 -3.97
N ARG A 296 -23.57 2.34 -5.09
CA ARG A 296 -23.18 3.76 -5.23
C ARG A 296 -24.38 4.70 -5.11
N ARG A 297 -25.53 4.35 -5.68
CA ARG A 297 -26.77 5.14 -5.53
C ARG A 297 -27.17 5.24 -4.06
N GLN A 298 -27.19 4.11 -3.35
CA GLN A 298 -27.50 4.07 -1.92
C GLN A 298 -26.49 4.88 -1.09
N MET A 299 -25.20 4.82 -1.41
CA MET A 299 -24.19 5.64 -0.74
C MET A 299 -24.38 7.14 -1.02
N ALA A 300 -24.70 7.52 -2.25
CA ALA A 300 -24.95 8.90 -2.63
C ALA A 300 -26.20 9.46 -1.92
N GLU A 301 -27.28 8.69 -1.90
CA GLU A 301 -28.51 9.03 -1.18
C GLU A 301 -28.25 9.24 0.31
N LYS A 302 -27.56 8.31 0.97
CA LYS A 302 -27.21 8.43 2.40
C LYS A 302 -26.23 9.56 2.68
N ALA A 303 -25.44 9.99 1.70
CA ALA A 303 -24.59 11.16 1.79
C ALA A 303 -25.32 12.48 1.46
N GLY A 304 -26.62 12.44 1.14
CA GLY A 304 -27.41 13.61 0.72
C GLY A 304 -27.05 14.13 -0.68
N ILE A 305 -26.37 13.32 -1.49
CA ILE A 305 -25.96 13.67 -2.86
C ILE A 305 -27.07 13.24 -3.81
N THR A 306 -27.94 14.19 -4.15
CA THR A 306 -29.09 13.99 -5.04
C THR A 306 -28.81 14.49 -6.46
N GLY A 307 -29.62 14.06 -7.43
CA GLY A 307 -29.60 14.58 -8.81
C GLY A 307 -28.37 14.19 -9.65
N LYS A 308 -27.56 13.21 -9.21
CA LYS A 308 -26.44 12.68 -9.99
C LYS A 308 -26.88 11.46 -10.81
N SER A 309 -26.48 11.42 -12.08
CA SER A 309 -26.70 10.26 -12.94
C SER A 309 -25.68 9.14 -12.66
N ASP A 310 -25.97 7.90 -13.05
CA ASP A 310 -25.05 6.77 -12.84
C ASP A 310 -23.64 7.03 -13.42
N PRO A 311 -23.47 7.62 -14.62
CA PRO A 311 -22.14 7.96 -15.14
C PRO A 311 -21.38 8.99 -14.29
N GLN A 312 -22.10 9.88 -13.60
CA GLN A 312 -21.49 10.83 -12.67
C GLN A 312 -21.11 10.15 -11.36
N LEU A 313 -21.99 9.31 -10.82
CA LEU A 313 -21.72 8.52 -9.61
C LEU A 313 -20.55 7.55 -9.81
N ALA A 314 -20.37 7.01 -11.03
CA ALA A 314 -19.25 6.14 -11.35
C ALA A 314 -17.88 6.82 -11.22
N LYS A 315 -17.82 8.15 -11.37
CA LYS A 315 -16.59 8.95 -11.16
C LYS A 315 -16.37 9.33 -9.70
N MET A 316 -17.38 9.14 -8.85
CA MET A 316 -17.30 9.43 -7.42
C MET A 316 -16.77 8.21 -6.65
N SER A 317 -16.04 8.49 -5.57
CA SER A 317 -15.59 7.47 -4.63
C SER A 317 -16.31 7.65 -3.31
N PHE A 318 -16.82 6.55 -2.77
CA PHE A 318 -17.48 6.49 -1.47
C PHE A 318 -16.76 5.49 -0.58
N PHE A 319 -16.64 5.80 0.71
CA PHE A 319 -16.26 4.87 1.74
C PHE A 319 -17.37 4.68 2.74
N GLU A 320 -18.01 3.52 2.70
CA GLU A 320 -18.95 3.08 3.73
C GLU A 320 -18.17 2.76 5.01
N VAL A 321 -18.51 3.43 6.11
CA VAL A 321 -17.95 3.19 7.43
C VAL A 321 -18.72 2.05 8.09
N ILE A 322 -18.06 0.90 8.28
CA ILE A 322 -18.65 -0.26 8.95
C ILE A 322 -18.66 0.00 10.45
N ARG A 323 -19.85 -0.06 11.08
CA ARG A 323 -19.98 0.16 12.52
C ARG A 323 -19.44 -1.06 13.30
N PRO A 324 -18.39 -0.90 14.14
CA PRO A 324 -17.97 -1.95 15.04
C PRO A 324 -18.97 -2.07 16.19
N ASN A 325 -19.62 -3.23 16.35
CA ASN A 325 -20.66 -3.42 17.36
C ASN A 325 -20.10 -3.39 18.79
N TRP A 326 -18.83 -3.76 18.95
CA TRP A 326 -18.12 -3.76 20.24
C TRP A 326 -17.85 -2.37 20.81
N ARG A 327 -17.93 -1.32 20.00
CA ARG A 327 -17.52 0.03 20.39
C ARG A 327 -18.68 0.78 21.02
N SER A 328 -18.43 1.43 22.15
CA SER A 328 -19.40 2.31 22.79
C SER A 328 -19.73 3.54 21.92
N ASN A 329 -20.86 4.16 22.20
CA ASN A 329 -21.26 5.42 21.55
C ASN A 329 -20.32 6.56 21.92
N GLU A 330 -19.81 6.58 23.15
CA GLU A 330 -18.87 7.59 23.66
C GLU A 330 -17.56 7.59 22.88
N LEU A 331 -16.89 6.44 22.77
CA LEU A 331 -15.65 6.33 21.98
C LEU A 331 -15.92 6.62 20.49
N THR A 332 -17.11 6.28 19.99
CA THR A 332 -17.53 6.63 18.64
C THR A 332 -17.66 8.15 18.45
N LYS A 333 -18.15 8.89 19.46
CA LYS A 333 -18.28 10.35 19.45
C LYS A 333 -16.89 11.01 19.39
N ILE A 334 -15.94 10.58 20.22
CA ILE A 334 -14.57 11.09 20.23
C ILE A 334 -13.92 10.95 18.85
N TYR A 335 -14.02 9.77 18.22
CA TYR A 335 -13.48 9.58 16.87
C TYR A 335 -14.21 10.36 15.77
N ARG A 336 -15.49 10.72 15.97
CA ARG A 336 -16.22 11.61 15.04
C ARG A 336 -15.64 13.01 15.11
N GLU A 337 -15.51 13.53 16.32
CA GLU A 337 -14.98 14.86 16.58
C GLU A 337 -13.53 15.02 16.11
N LEU A 338 -12.64 14.07 16.43
CA LEU A 338 -11.27 14.06 15.88
C LEU A 338 -11.27 14.06 14.35
N SER A 339 -12.21 13.35 13.73
CA SER A 339 -12.32 13.34 12.26
C SER A 339 -12.82 14.68 11.70
N GLU A 340 -13.62 15.43 12.45
CA GLU A 340 -14.11 16.76 12.08
C GLU A 340 -13.00 17.80 12.23
N ILE A 341 -12.24 17.77 13.33
CA ILE A 341 -11.04 18.60 13.52
C ILE A 341 -10.05 18.36 12.38
N TYR A 342 -9.75 17.10 12.06
CA TYR A 342 -8.87 16.77 10.93
C TYR A 342 -9.41 17.28 9.59
N LYS A 343 -10.72 17.18 9.33
CA LYS A 343 -11.30 17.73 8.10
C LYS A 343 -11.19 19.25 8.07
N GLY A 344 -11.41 19.91 9.20
CA GLY A 344 -11.31 21.36 9.35
C GLY A 344 -9.89 21.91 9.22
N SER A 345 -8.87 21.10 9.52
CA SER A 345 -7.47 21.49 9.38
C SER A 345 -6.92 21.32 7.95
N LEU A 346 -7.68 20.70 7.03
CA LEU A 346 -7.22 20.49 5.65
C LEU A 346 -7.42 21.75 4.79
N PRO A 347 -6.43 22.08 3.93
CA PRO A 347 -6.65 23.07 2.87
C PRO A 347 -7.81 22.67 1.96
N LEU A 348 -8.53 23.64 1.42
CA LEU A 348 -9.73 23.41 0.59
C LEU A 348 -9.45 22.47 -0.60
N LYS A 349 -8.26 22.57 -1.22
CA LYS A 349 -7.81 21.68 -2.29
C LYS A 349 -7.73 20.23 -1.81
N SER A 350 -7.12 20.00 -0.66
CA SER A 350 -7.01 18.66 -0.05
C SER A 350 -8.36 18.11 0.38
N LEU A 351 -9.24 18.96 0.91
CA LEU A 351 -10.59 18.59 1.33
C LEU A 351 -11.43 18.07 0.14
N ARG A 352 -11.38 18.75 -1.02
CA ARG A 352 -12.04 18.33 -2.25
C ARG A 352 -11.54 16.99 -2.80
N MET A 353 -10.29 16.63 -2.48
CA MET A 353 -9.69 15.35 -2.85
C MET A 353 -10.02 14.23 -1.85
N THR A 354 -10.68 14.55 -0.73
CA THR A 354 -11.08 13.52 0.23
C THR A 354 -12.27 12.71 -0.28
N VAL A 355 -12.20 11.41 -0.05
CA VAL A 355 -13.30 10.48 -0.35
C VAL A 355 -14.44 10.68 0.65
N GLU A 356 -15.67 10.75 0.14
CA GLU A 356 -16.87 10.89 0.95
C GLU A 356 -17.05 9.66 1.86
N ARG A 357 -17.36 9.88 3.14
CA ARG A 357 -17.44 8.81 4.14
C ARG A 357 -18.86 8.68 4.63
N VAL A 358 -19.56 7.70 4.10
CA VAL A 358 -20.96 7.43 4.38
C VAL A 358 -21.05 6.60 5.66
N ARG A 359 -21.86 7.06 6.60
CA ARG A 359 -22.12 6.42 7.89
C ARG A 359 -23.57 5.94 7.93
N ASP A 360 -23.92 5.19 8.97
CA ASP A 360 -25.30 4.81 9.28
C ASP A 360 -25.98 4.04 8.12
N THR A 361 -25.17 3.23 7.43
CA THR A 361 -25.63 2.42 6.31
C THR A 361 -26.41 1.18 6.74
N GLY A 362 -26.38 0.85 8.04
CA GLY A 362 -26.88 -0.40 8.62
C GLY A 362 -25.81 -1.50 8.68
N ARG A 363 -24.70 -1.35 7.95
CA ARG A 363 -23.61 -2.32 7.95
C ARG A 363 -22.81 -2.26 9.25
N SER A 364 -22.70 -3.40 9.91
CA SER A 364 -21.95 -3.54 11.16
C SER A 364 -21.04 -4.76 11.17
N SER A 365 -20.16 -4.85 12.17
CA SER A 365 -19.23 -5.96 12.33
C SER A 365 -19.02 -6.30 13.81
N ASP A 366 -19.06 -7.60 14.11
CA ASP A 366 -18.68 -8.18 15.41
C ASP A 366 -17.20 -8.60 15.46
N LYS A 367 -16.39 -8.16 14.50
CA LYS A 367 -14.96 -8.47 14.48
C LYS A 367 -14.27 -7.88 15.72
N ILE A 368 -13.73 -8.76 16.55
CA ILE A 368 -12.99 -8.43 17.76
C ILE A 368 -11.63 -7.81 17.36
N PRO A 369 -11.26 -6.61 17.87
CA PRO A 369 -9.93 -6.04 17.67
C PRO A 369 -8.84 -6.90 18.32
N GLY A 370 -7.60 -6.76 17.85
CA GLY A 370 -6.45 -7.46 18.42
C GLY A 370 -6.04 -6.96 19.81
N TYR A 371 -6.48 -5.76 20.19
CA TYR A 371 -6.23 -5.13 21.48
C TYR A 371 -7.57 -4.78 22.15
N ALA A 372 -7.67 -5.03 23.46
CA ALA A 372 -8.88 -4.73 24.23
C ALA A 372 -9.02 -3.20 24.41
N PRO A 373 -10.21 -2.62 24.16
CA PRO A 373 -10.43 -1.20 24.43
C PRO A 373 -10.39 -0.90 25.93
N PHE A 374 -10.23 0.38 26.29
CA PHE A 374 -10.56 0.87 27.62
C PHE A 374 -12.03 0.61 27.95
N ASN A 375 -12.35 0.47 29.23
CA ASN A 375 -13.67 0.02 29.70
C ASN A 375 -14.82 0.88 29.15
N PHE A 376 -14.73 2.21 29.20
CA PHE A 376 -15.74 3.12 28.64
C PHE A 376 -15.91 2.99 27.12
N GLY A 377 -14.87 2.47 26.44
CA GLY A 377 -14.86 2.24 25.00
C GLY A 377 -15.63 1.01 24.56
N VAL A 378 -16.03 0.15 25.51
CA VAL A 378 -16.72 -1.12 25.27
C VAL A 378 -18.24 -0.94 25.28
N ASN A 379 -18.91 -1.50 24.28
CA ASN A 379 -20.35 -1.70 24.30
C ASN A 379 -20.67 -2.93 25.16
N ILE A 380 -21.19 -2.70 26.37
CA ILE A 380 -21.49 -3.74 27.35
C ILE A 380 -22.54 -4.74 26.85
N GLU A 381 -23.57 -4.29 26.13
CA GLU A 381 -24.59 -5.20 25.58
C GLU A 381 -23.99 -6.18 24.58
N TRP A 382 -23.11 -5.67 23.71
CA TRP A 382 -22.37 -6.51 22.78
C TRP A 382 -21.44 -7.48 23.51
N TYR A 383 -20.71 -6.99 24.51
CA TYR A 383 -19.75 -7.79 25.28
C TYR A 383 -20.44 -8.98 25.95
N ASN A 384 -21.54 -8.74 26.68
CA ASN A 384 -22.28 -9.78 27.37
C ASN A 384 -22.75 -10.88 26.41
N ARG A 385 -23.26 -10.49 25.23
CA ARG A 385 -23.67 -11.44 24.18
C ARG A 385 -22.49 -12.25 23.62
N MET A 386 -21.34 -11.62 23.44
CA MET A 386 -20.17 -12.28 22.84
C MET A 386 -19.34 -13.08 23.84
N GLN A 387 -19.39 -12.77 25.14
CA GLN A 387 -18.66 -13.50 26.17
C GLN A 387 -19.07 -14.97 26.23
N GLU A 388 -20.35 -15.28 25.99
CA GLU A 388 -20.85 -16.65 25.96
C GLU A 388 -20.31 -17.46 24.77
N THR A 389 -20.14 -16.81 23.61
CA THR A 389 -19.76 -17.49 22.36
C THR A 389 -18.24 -17.51 22.14
N ASP A 390 -17.58 -16.38 22.40
CA ASP A 390 -16.20 -16.09 22.03
C ASP A 390 -15.35 -15.63 23.24
N GLY A 391 -15.76 -15.97 24.47
CA GLY A 391 -15.11 -15.53 25.71
C GLY A 391 -13.59 -15.75 25.77
N ARG A 392 -13.06 -16.76 25.07
CA ARG A 392 -11.61 -17.01 24.95
C ARG A 392 -10.82 -15.85 24.34
N TYR A 393 -11.46 -15.00 23.52
CA TYR A 393 -10.85 -13.84 22.88
C TYR A 393 -11.08 -12.54 23.66
N LEU A 394 -11.88 -12.58 24.73
CA LEU A 394 -12.29 -11.41 25.51
C LEU A 394 -11.62 -11.35 26.89
N GLY A 395 -10.56 -12.15 27.11
CA GLY A 395 -9.94 -12.33 28.43
C GLY A 395 -9.45 -11.02 29.09
N ASP A 396 -9.01 -10.04 28.30
CA ASP A 396 -8.47 -8.77 28.80
C ASP A 396 -9.49 -7.61 28.76
N TRP A 397 -10.67 -7.86 28.20
CA TRP A 397 -11.71 -6.84 28.11
C TRP A 397 -12.30 -6.55 29.50
N LEU A 398 -12.68 -5.29 29.72
CA LEU A 398 -13.15 -4.77 31.01
C LEU A 398 -12.10 -4.75 32.13
N LYS A 399 -10.82 -5.00 31.81
CA LYS A 399 -9.70 -4.90 32.76
C LYS A 399 -8.82 -3.66 32.56
N HIS A 400 -9.16 -2.81 31.59
CA HIS A 400 -8.37 -1.64 31.23
C HIS A 400 -9.05 -0.39 31.77
N PRO A 401 -8.55 0.19 32.88
CA PRO A 401 -9.17 1.36 33.50
C PRO A 401 -9.20 2.53 32.51
N ASP A 402 -10.21 3.39 32.66
CA ASP A 402 -10.40 4.50 31.75
C ASP A 402 -9.24 5.52 31.85
N PRO A 403 -8.78 6.12 30.74
CA PRO A 403 -7.78 7.18 30.81
C PRO A 403 -8.33 8.44 31.48
N ALA A 404 -7.43 9.29 31.98
CA ALA A 404 -7.82 10.55 32.60
C ALA A 404 -8.66 11.42 31.64
N GLY A 405 -9.80 11.93 32.12
CA GLY A 405 -10.70 12.77 31.32
C GLY A 405 -11.72 12.01 30.46
N PHE A 406 -11.77 10.68 30.54
CA PHE A 406 -12.72 9.84 29.80
C PHE A 406 -13.44 8.84 30.70
N GLY A 407 -14.63 8.40 30.28
CA GLY A 407 -15.39 7.38 30.98
C GLY A 407 -15.67 7.74 32.43
N GLU A 408 -15.40 6.80 33.34
CA GLU A 408 -15.55 7.00 34.79
C GLU A 408 -14.56 8.04 35.35
N ASN A 409 -13.47 8.32 34.63
CA ASN A 409 -12.44 9.30 35.00
C ASN A 409 -12.66 10.67 34.37
N ALA A 410 -13.82 10.92 33.76
CA ALA A 410 -14.22 12.27 33.37
C ALA A 410 -14.63 13.05 34.63
N THR A 411 -14.03 14.21 34.87
CA THR A 411 -14.51 15.11 35.93
C THR A 411 -15.96 15.49 35.62
N PRO A 412 -16.89 15.34 36.58
CA PRO A 412 -18.27 15.77 36.36
C PRO A 412 -18.25 17.25 36.00
N ALA A 413 -18.87 17.59 34.87
CA ALA A 413 -19.10 18.98 34.53
C ALA A 413 -19.87 19.60 35.70
N ASP A 414 -19.28 20.60 36.32
CA ASP A 414 -19.93 21.41 37.35
C ASP A 414 -21.15 22.05 36.67
N ASP A 415 -22.34 21.47 36.87
CA ASP A 415 -23.64 22.02 36.45
C ASP A 415 -23.94 23.27 37.31
N GLY A 416 -23.08 24.28 37.15
CA GLY A 416 -23.22 25.60 37.75
C GLY A 416 -24.14 26.46 36.90
N THR A 417 -25.44 26.23 36.98
CA THR A 417 -26.44 27.32 36.81
C THR A 417 -27.72 27.03 37.58
N GLY A 418 -27.58 26.87 38.90
CA GLY A 418 -28.67 27.16 39.82
C GLY A 418 -28.87 28.68 39.93
N ASP A 419 -30.12 29.09 39.73
CA ASP A 419 -30.81 30.27 40.28
C ASP A 419 -30.01 31.52 40.64
N LEU A 420 -30.40 32.65 40.02
CA LEU A 420 -30.47 34.02 40.55
C LEU A 420 -30.96 34.89 39.36
N LEU A 421 -32.18 35.43 39.28
CA LEU A 421 -32.83 36.34 40.22
C LEU A 421 -34.33 36.43 39.93
N ALA A 422 -35.14 36.12 40.95
CA ALA A 422 -36.44 36.75 41.15
C ALA A 422 -36.31 37.71 42.33
N THR A 423 -36.37 39.01 42.05
CA THR A 423 -36.90 40.06 42.93
C THR A 423 -37.24 41.26 42.07
#